data_AF-A0A8S9GH36-F1
#
_entry.id   AF-A0A8S9GH36-F1
#
_cell.length_a   1.000
_cell.length_b   1.000
_cell.length_c   1.000
_cell.angle_alpha   90.00
_cell.angle_beta   90.00
_cell.angle_gamma   90.00
#
_symmetry.space_group_name_H-M   'P 1'
#
loop_
_entity.id
_entity.type
_entity.pdbx_description
1 polymer ?
#
loop_
_entity_poly.entity_id
_entity_poly.type
_entity_poly.pdbx_seq_one_letter_code
_entity_poly.pdbx_strand_id
1 'polypeptide(L)'
;MLVEDCNLGSNQLQSLPSRACLFTFFNEHNQGKFVLDIIVRISLTSLMSYPGEKDLQELTCHQLLHALVRRRNICFHLLSLDSWRNLANAFANDKSLFLLNGVSQRSLAQTLVLSAYGMRSSDASNQYVKDLMAHMTSSLVDLANNSDLKNLAQQPDIIMLVCCVLERLRGAASATEPRTQRAIYEMGLSVMNPVLRLLEVYKHESAVIYLLLKFVVDWVDGQISYLEAHETAGVVNFCMSLLQIYSSHNIGKISLSLSSTLLNEAKTEKYKDLRALLQLLSHLCSKDMKIPEIYGLGEADSVGLADSDN
;
A
#
# COMPACT_ATOMS: atom_id res chain seq x y z
N MET A 1 15.26 -54.33 10.00
CA MET A 1 16.56 -54.60 10.67
C MET A 1 17.57 -53.74 9.95
N LEU A 2 17.97 -52.57 10.43
CA LEU A 2 18.51 -52.28 11.76
C LEU A 2 17.81 -51.07 12.38
N VAL A 3 17.36 -51.25 13.62
CA VAL A 3 17.01 -50.17 14.54
C VAL A 3 18.33 -49.81 15.22
N GLU A 4 18.84 -48.60 15.00
CA GLU A 4 19.86 -48.03 15.88
C GLU A 4 19.14 -47.25 16.97
N ASP A 5 19.23 -47.79 18.18
CA ASP A 5 18.67 -47.26 19.40
C ASP A 5 19.34 -45.93 19.78
N CYS A 6 18.62 -44.82 19.59
CA CYS A 6 18.89 -43.58 20.30
C CYS A 6 18.46 -43.76 21.77
N ASN A 7 19.38 -44.28 22.57
CA ASN A 7 19.27 -44.40 24.01
C ASN A 7 19.36 -43.00 24.65
N LEU A 8 18.26 -42.24 24.61
CA LEU A 8 18.10 -41.01 25.36
C LEU A 8 17.83 -41.38 26.81
N GLY A 9 18.89 -41.32 27.61
CA GLY A 9 18.85 -41.49 29.05
C GLY A 9 17.70 -40.69 29.67
N SER A 10 16.76 -41.45 30.23
CA SER A 10 15.77 -40.99 31.19
C SER A 10 16.48 -40.29 32.34
N ASN A 11 16.29 -38.96 32.47
CA ASN A 11 16.14 -38.23 33.75
C ASN A 11 16.52 -36.72 33.72
N GLN A 12 16.32 -35.96 32.63
CA GLN A 12 16.35 -34.47 32.72
C GLN A 12 15.39 -33.73 31.77
N LEU A 13 14.21 -34.28 31.47
CA LEU A 13 13.13 -33.47 30.90
C LEU A 13 12.28 -32.84 32.03
N GLN A 14 12.93 -32.09 32.92
CA GLN A 14 12.20 -31.07 33.69
C GLN A 14 11.71 -30.05 32.65
N SER A 15 10.40 -29.78 32.65
CA SER A 15 9.69 -28.98 31.66
C SER A 15 10.38 -27.64 31.38
N LEU A 16 11.25 -27.62 30.37
CA LEU A 16 11.73 -26.36 29.81
C LEU A 16 10.48 -25.61 29.34
N PRO A 17 10.30 -24.31 29.67
CA PRO A 17 9.16 -23.54 29.20
C PRO A 17 9.05 -23.73 27.69
N SER A 18 7.86 -24.05 27.15
CA SER A 18 7.66 -24.36 25.73
C SER A 18 8.32 -23.36 24.77
N ARG A 19 8.42 -22.09 25.20
CA ARG A 19 9.14 -21.01 24.51
C ARG A 19 10.66 -21.24 24.39
N ALA A 20 11.31 -21.76 25.44
CA ALA A 20 12.74 -22.05 25.43
C ALA A 20 13.06 -23.21 24.47
N CYS A 21 12.24 -24.26 24.45
CA CYS A 21 12.39 -25.37 23.51
C CYS A 21 12.22 -24.91 22.05
N LEU A 22 11.20 -24.09 21.76
CA LEU A 22 11.00 -23.50 20.44
C LEU A 22 12.16 -22.59 20.03
N PHE A 23 12.67 -21.79 20.96
CA PHE A 23 13.80 -20.90 20.69
C PHE A 23 15.06 -21.69 20.32
N THR A 24 15.36 -22.76 21.08
CA THR A 24 16.46 -23.67 20.77
C THR A 24 16.27 -24.32 19.40
N PHE A 25 15.09 -24.88 19.13
CA PHE A 25 14.78 -25.51 17.84
C PHE A 25 14.98 -24.54 16.66
N PHE A 26 14.45 -23.31 16.73
CA PHE A 26 14.56 -22.35 15.63
C PHE A 26 15.98 -21.82 15.41
N ASN A 27 16.80 -21.80 16.45
CA ASN A 27 18.17 -21.33 16.39
C ASN A 27 19.14 -22.42 15.91
N GLU A 28 18.84 -23.69 16.21
CA GLU A 28 19.63 -24.83 15.76
C GLU A 28 19.51 -25.02 14.23
N HIS A 29 20.64 -25.31 13.57
CA HIS A 29 20.72 -25.74 12.17
C HIS A 29 19.93 -24.90 11.13
N ASN A 30 19.70 -23.60 11.37
CA ASN A 30 18.85 -22.73 10.53
C ASN A 30 17.38 -23.20 10.39
N GLN A 31 16.87 -24.01 11.32
CA GLN A 31 15.49 -24.53 11.26
C GLN A 31 14.44 -23.42 11.23
N GLY A 32 14.73 -22.24 11.82
CA GLY A 32 13.88 -21.06 11.69
C GLY A 32 13.63 -20.65 10.23
N LYS A 33 14.66 -20.66 9.38
CA LYS A 33 14.50 -20.34 7.94
C LYS A 33 13.67 -21.39 7.22
N PHE A 34 13.85 -22.66 7.56
CA PHE A 34 13.08 -23.76 6.99
C PHE A 34 11.60 -23.65 7.34
N VAL A 35 11.28 -23.32 8.59
CA VAL A 35 9.89 -23.09 9.00
C VAL A 35 9.28 -21.86 8.33
N LEU A 36 10.04 -20.77 8.17
CA LEU A 36 9.58 -19.62 7.38
C LEU A 36 9.26 -20.02 5.93
N ASP A 37 10.12 -20.82 5.28
CA ASP A 37 9.89 -21.31 3.92
C ASP A 37 8.60 -22.14 3.81
N ILE A 38 8.36 -23.04 4.77
CA ILE A 38 7.12 -23.82 4.85
C ILE A 38 5.90 -22.90 4.98
N ILE A 39 5.94 -21.92 5.89
CA ILE A 39 4.83 -21.00 6.10
C ILE A 39 4.50 -20.24 4.81
N VAL A 40 5.52 -19.76 4.09
CA VAL A 40 5.33 -19.03 2.83
C VAL A 40 4.75 -19.95 1.74
N ARG A 41 5.21 -21.22 1.64
CA ARG A 41 4.65 -22.19 0.69
C ARG A 41 3.20 -22.55 1.00
N ILE A 42 2.86 -22.74 2.27
CA ILE A 42 1.47 -22.95 2.71
C ILE A 42 0.64 -21.75 2.31
N SER A 43 1.12 -20.53 2.59
CA SER A 43 0.41 -19.30 2.25
C SER A 43 0.17 -19.18 0.75
N LEU A 44 1.18 -19.43 -0.08
CA LEU A 44 1.05 -19.42 -1.53
C LEU A 44 0.02 -20.47 -2.00
N THR A 45 0.06 -21.68 -1.43
CA THR A 45 -0.90 -22.75 -1.76
C THR A 45 -2.33 -22.34 -1.38
N SER A 46 -2.52 -21.78 -0.18
CA SER A 46 -3.82 -21.26 0.28
C SER A 46 -4.40 -20.21 -0.66
N LEU A 47 -3.57 -19.31 -1.18
CA LEU A 47 -4.02 -18.23 -2.07
C LEU A 47 -4.33 -18.73 -3.49
N MET A 48 -3.53 -19.67 -4.01
CA MET A 48 -3.57 -20.09 -5.42
C MET A 48 -4.45 -21.32 -5.67
N SER A 49 -4.51 -22.26 -4.73
CA SER A 49 -5.16 -23.56 -4.92
C SER A 49 -6.59 -23.62 -4.37
N TYR A 50 -6.98 -22.64 -3.55
CA TYR A 50 -8.30 -22.58 -2.91
C TYR A 50 -9.03 -21.27 -3.25
N PRO A 51 -9.34 -21.01 -4.55
CA PRO A 51 -10.12 -19.84 -4.92
C PRO A 51 -11.53 -19.93 -4.33
N GLY A 52 -11.99 -18.84 -3.70
CA GLY A 52 -13.32 -18.76 -3.10
C GLY A 52 -13.37 -19.08 -1.60
N GLU A 53 -12.33 -19.69 -1.03
CA GLU A 53 -12.18 -19.89 0.41
C GLU A 53 -11.80 -18.57 1.12
N LYS A 54 -12.76 -17.64 1.19
CA LYS A 54 -12.53 -16.24 1.62
C LYS A 54 -11.92 -16.16 3.02
N ASP A 55 -12.41 -16.96 3.97
CA ASP A 55 -11.92 -16.93 5.35
C ASP A 55 -10.46 -17.41 5.44
N LEU A 56 -10.10 -18.46 4.69
CA LEU A 56 -8.74 -18.96 4.60
C LEU A 56 -7.80 -17.92 3.98
N GLN A 57 -8.23 -17.30 2.88
CA GLN A 57 -7.47 -16.27 2.18
C GLN A 57 -7.27 -15.03 3.07
N GLU A 58 -8.31 -14.62 3.79
CA GLU A 58 -8.25 -13.49 4.73
C GLU A 58 -7.30 -13.77 5.90
N LEU A 59 -7.37 -14.95 6.51
CA LEU A 59 -6.46 -15.35 7.59
C LEU A 59 -5.01 -15.44 7.09
N THR A 60 -4.81 -15.94 5.87
CA THR A 60 -3.49 -16.02 5.23
C THR A 60 -2.90 -14.63 5.02
N CYS A 61 -3.65 -13.69 4.45
CA CYS A 61 -3.18 -12.33 4.18
C CYS A 61 -2.99 -11.50 5.47
N HIS A 62 -4.02 -11.43 6.32
CA HIS A 62 -4.06 -10.47 7.44
C HIS A 62 -3.35 -10.94 8.69
N GLN A 63 -3.27 -12.25 8.91
CA GLN A 63 -2.69 -12.80 10.12
C GLN A 63 -1.35 -13.46 9.80
N LEU A 64 -1.35 -14.48 8.95
CA LEU A 64 -0.18 -15.33 8.76
C LEU A 64 0.97 -14.56 8.08
N LEU A 65 0.78 -14.12 6.85
CA LEU A 65 1.82 -13.42 6.08
C LEU A 65 2.17 -12.07 6.73
N HIS A 66 1.17 -11.31 7.15
CA HIS A 66 1.39 -10.01 7.76
C HIS A 66 2.17 -10.09 9.08
N ALA A 67 2.02 -11.16 9.87
CA ALA A 67 2.81 -11.34 11.09
C ALA A 67 4.31 -11.53 10.80
N LEU A 68 4.67 -12.12 9.66
CA LEU A 68 6.08 -12.39 9.31
C LEU A 68 6.86 -11.09 9.03
N VAL A 69 6.18 -10.05 8.54
CA VAL A 69 6.83 -8.80 8.12
C VAL A 69 6.93 -7.74 9.24
N ARG A 70 6.54 -8.09 10.47
CA ARG A 70 6.57 -7.17 11.63
C ARG A 70 7.97 -6.97 12.22
N ARG A 71 8.92 -7.85 11.92
CA ARG A 71 10.28 -7.78 12.51
C ARG A 71 11.33 -7.82 11.41
N ARG A 72 12.26 -6.85 11.47
CA ARG A 72 13.32 -6.69 10.48
C ARG A 72 14.15 -7.95 10.22
N ASN A 73 14.53 -8.65 11.29
CA ASN A 73 15.34 -9.86 11.20
C ASN A 73 14.60 -11.00 10.49
N ILE A 74 13.28 -11.10 10.66
CA ILE A 74 12.46 -12.06 9.92
C ILE A 74 12.39 -11.63 8.45
N CYS A 75 12.10 -10.37 8.15
CA CYS A 75 12.09 -9.84 6.78
C CYS A 75 13.41 -10.09 6.05
N PHE A 76 14.55 -9.89 6.72
CA PHE A 76 15.87 -10.15 6.15
C PHE A 76 16.03 -11.60 5.69
N HIS A 77 15.52 -12.56 6.46
CA HIS A 77 15.52 -13.97 6.07
C HIS A 77 14.46 -14.30 5.02
N LEU A 78 13.24 -13.76 5.13
CA LEU A 78 12.17 -13.96 4.14
C LEU A 78 12.62 -13.57 2.73
N LEU A 79 13.25 -12.41 2.60
CA LEU A 79 13.72 -11.90 1.31
C LEU A 79 14.81 -12.76 0.65
N SER A 80 15.44 -13.66 1.42
CA SER A 80 16.41 -14.63 0.89
C SER A 80 15.77 -15.95 0.43
N LEU A 81 14.47 -16.15 0.67
CA LEU A 81 13.76 -17.39 0.33
C LEU A 81 13.20 -17.33 -1.10
N ASP A 82 13.41 -18.40 -1.86
CA ASP A 82 12.82 -18.54 -3.19
C ASP A 82 11.29 -18.57 -3.13
N SER A 83 10.70 -19.14 -2.07
CA SER A 83 9.26 -19.15 -1.85
C SER A 83 8.66 -17.75 -1.72
N TRP A 84 9.36 -16.83 -1.04
CA TRP A 84 8.93 -15.43 -0.92
C TRP A 84 9.01 -14.71 -2.25
N ARG A 85 10.11 -14.92 -3.00
CA ARG A 85 10.25 -14.37 -4.36
C ARG A 85 9.17 -14.90 -5.30
N ASN A 86 8.82 -16.19 -5.19
CA ASN A 86 7.74 -16.79 -5.97
C ASN A 86 6.38 -16.19 -5.62
N LEU A 87 6.10 -15.95 -4.33
CA LEU A 87 4.89 -15.26 -3.90
C LEU A 87 4.82 -13.83 -4.45
N ALA A 88 5.92 -13.07 -4.34
CA ALA A 88 6.00 -11.71 -4.88
C ALA A 88 5.82 -11.68 -6.41
N ASN A 89 6.40 -12.64 -7.12
CA ASN A 89 6.26 -12.78 -8.56
C ASN A 89 4.83 -13.16 -8.97
N ALA A 90 4.21 -14.11 -8.26
CA ALA A 90 2.80 -14.46 -8.47
C ALA A 90 1.91 -13.24 -8.22
N PHE A 91 2.16 -12.49 -7.14
CA PHE A 91 1.46 -11.24 -6.89
C PHE A 91 1.60 -10.25 -8.04
N ALA A 92 2.81 -10.00 -8.53
CA ALA A 92 3.03 -9.00 -9.58
C ALA A 92 2.40 -9.39 -10.94
N ASN A 93 2.44 -10.68 -11.30
CA ASN A 93 2.24 -11.13 -12.68
C ASN A 93 1.05 -12.09 -12.88
N ASP A 94 0.58 -12.79 -11.85
CA ASP A 94 -0.45 -13.81 -11.99
C ASP A 94 -1.87 -13.23 -11.79
N LYS A 95 -2.72 -13.41 -12.81
CA LYS A 95 -4.11 -12.95 -12.80
C LYS A 95 -5.00 -13.75 -11.85
N SER A 96 -4.63 -14.98 -11.48
CA SER A 96 -5.40 -15.79 -10.52
C SER A 96 -5.50 -15.09 -9.17
N LEU A 97 -4.46 -14.37 -8.76
CA LEU A 97 -4.50 -13.59 -7.53
C LEU A 97 -5.43 -12.39 -7.62
N PHE A 98 -5.91 -11.95 -8.80
CA PHE A 98 -6.98 -10.95 -8.89
C PHE A 98 -8.33 -11.45 -8.36
N LEU A 99 -8.50 -12.77 -8.21
CA LEU A 99 -9.71 -13.35 -7.61
C LEU A 99 -9.79 -13.16 -6.09
N LEU A 100 -8.70 -12.75 -5.43
CA LEU A 100 -8.74 -12.37 -4.02
C LEU A 100 -9.64 -11.14 -3.83
N ASN A 101 -10.39 -11.12 -2.73
CA ASN A 101 -11.19 -9.96 -2.37
C ASN A 101 -10.31 -8.70 -2.16
N GLY A 102 -10.88 -7.51 -2.36
CA GLY A 102 -10.12 -6.25 -2.34
C GLY A 102 -9.35 -6.01 -1.03
N VAL A 103 -9.93 -6.44 0.10
CA VAL A 103 -9.31 -6.33 1.42
C VAL A 103 -8.04 -7.19 1.52
N SER A 104 -8.09 -8.42 1.00
CA SER A 104 -6.96 -9.34 0.92
C SER A 104 -5.90 -8.90 -0.09
N GLN A 105 -6.28 -8.32 -1.24
CA GLN A 105 -5.35 -7.71 -2.20
C GLN A 105 -4.50 -6.63 -1.52
N ARG A 106 -5.20 -5.73 -0.81
CA ARG A 106 -4.58 -4.61 -0.10
C ARG A 106 -3.65 -5.10 0.99
N SER A 107 -4.09 -6.06 1.82
CA SER A 107 -3.26 -6.62 2.89
C SER A 107 -2.03 -7.35 2.36
N LEU A 108 -2.17 -8.10 1.26
CA LEU A 108 -1.04 -8.78 0.62
C LEU A 108 -0.04 -7.78 0.03
N ALA A 109 -0.51 -6.76 -0.68
CA ALA A 109 0.34 -5.70 -1.22
C ALA A 109 1.11 -4.98 -0.11
N GLN A 110 0.40 -4.60 0.96
CA GLN A 110 1.00 -3.97 2.14
C GLN A 110 2.08 -4.86 2.75
N THR A 111 1.79 -6.14 2.91
CA THR A 111 2.71 -7.13 3.49
C THR A 111 3.97 -7.29 2.65
N LEU A 112 3.82 -7.43 1.33
CA LEU A 112 4.96 -7.56 0.41
C LEU A 112 5.82 -6.30 0.43
N VAL A 113 5.23 -5.10 0.46
CA VAL A 113 5.98 -3.84 0.56
C VAL A 113 6.70 -3.71 1.90
N LEU A 114 6.04 -4.01 3.03
CA LEU A 114 6.66 -3.98 4.37
C LEU A 114 7.86 -4.92 4.49
N SER A 115 7.88 -6.03 3.74
CA SER A 115 9.04 -6.94 3.74
C SER A 115 10.33 -6.26 3.29
N ALA A 116 10.27 -5.19 2.49
CA ALA A 116 11.42 -4.41 2.04
C ALA A 116 12.22 -3.79 3.21
N TYR A 117 11.62 -3.70 4.40
CA TYR A 117 12.30 -3.31 5.64
C TYR A 117 13.49 -4.23 5.99
N GLY A 118 13.44 -5.49 5.54
CA GLY A 118 14.53 -6.45 5.69
C GLY A 118 15.75 -6.19 4.80
N MET A 119 15.66 -5.31 3.80
CA MET A 119 16.78 -5.00 2.91
C MET A 119 17.91 -4.24 3.63
N ARG A 120 19.12 -4.37 3.07
CA ARG A 120 20.34 -3.76 3.65
C ARG A 120 20.37 -2.25 3.47
N SER A 121 20.05 -1.74 2.28
CA SER A 121 20.07 -0.32 1.94
C SER A 121 18.69 0.22 1.56
N SER A 122 18.52 1.54 1.63
CA SER A 122 17.32 2.23 1.14
C SER A 122 17.15 2.04 -0.37
N ASP A 123 18.24 2.02 -1.14
CA ASP A 123 18.17 1.79 -2.58
C ASP A 123 17.64 0.40 -2.93
N ALA A 124 18.09 -0.64 -2.20
CA ALA A 124 17.56 -1.99 -2.38
C ALA A 124 16.08 -2.08 -1.96
N SER A 125 15.69 -1.43 -0.87
CA SER A 125 14.27 -1.35 -0.45
C SER A 125 13.42 -0.67 -1.53
N ASN A 126 13.86 0.47 -2.05
CA ASN A 126 13.14 1.20 -3.10
C ASN A 126 13.08 0.41 -4.40
N GLN A 127 14.18 -0.20 -4.84
CA GLN A 127 14.20 -1.00 -6.07
C GLN A 127 13.24 -2.19 -5.98
N TYR A 128 13.23 -2.90 -4.84
CA TYR A 128 12.30 -3.99 -4.62
C TYR A 128 10.84 -3.55 -4.74
N VAL A 129 10.47 -2.41 -4.13
CA VAL A 129 9.10 -1.88 -4.20
C VAL A 129 8.75 -1.43 -5.63
N LYS A 130 9.70 -0.81 -6.34
CA LYS A 130 9.51 -0.44 -7.76
C LYS A 130 9.23 -1.66 -8.61
N ASP A 131 10.06 -2.70 -8.51
CA ASP A 131 9.91 -3.93 -9.29
C ASP A 131 8.60 -4.64 -8.95
N LEU A 132 8.24 -4.70 -7.67
CA LEU A 132 7.00 -5.29 -7.21
C LEU A 132 5.78 -4.58 -7.81
N MET A 133 5.77 -3.24 -7.80
CA MET A 133 4.61 -2.43 -8.18
C MET A 133 4.57 -2.03 -9.67
N ALA A 134 5.65 -2.24 -10.42
CA ALA A 134 5.83 -1.74 -11.78
C ALA A 134 4.70 -2.16 -12.73
N HIS A 135 4.35 -3.45 -12.76
CA HIS A 135 3.35 -3.97 -13.69
C HIS A 135 1.94 -3.39 -13.41
N MET A 136 1.56 -3.26 -12.15
CA MET A 136 0.26 -2.68 -11.76
C MET A 136 0.19 -1.18 -12.06
N THR A 137 1.29 -0.48 -11.79
CA THR A 137 1.40 0.96 -12.03
C THR A 137 1.31 1.26 -13.53
N SER A 138 2.10 0.56 -14.35
CA SER A 138 2.05 0.67 -15.82
C SER A 138 0.68 0.27 -16.37
N SER A 139 0.09 -0.83 -15.89
CA SER A 139 -1.25 -1.25 -16.32
C SER A 139 -2.31 -0.16 -16.14
N LEU A 140 -2.28 0.58 -15.01
CA LEU A 140 -3.21 1.67 -14.76
C LEU A 140 -2.94 2.87 -15.67
N VAL A 141 -1.66 3.23 -15.86
CA VAL A 141 -1.21 4.32 -16.74
C VAL A 141 -1.61 4.04 -18.19
N ASP A 142 -1.32 2.84 -18.69
CA ASP A 142 -1.58 2.41 -20.06
C ASP A 142 -3.07 2.37 -20.34
N LEU A 143 -3.88 1.83 -19.41
CA LEU A 143 -5.33 1.86 -19.52
C LEU A 143 -5.85 3.30 -19.58
N ALA A 144 -5.39 4.17 -18.69
CA ALA A 144 -5.85 5.55 -18.63
C ALA A 144 -5.43 6.40 -19.85
N ASN A 145 -4.35 6.01 -20.54
CA ASN A 145 -3.86 6.66 -21.75
C ASN A 145 -4.43 6.05 -23.04
N ASN A 146 -5.20 4.96 -22.93
CA ASN A 146 -5.81 4.32 -24.08
C ASN A 146 -6.89 5.23 -24.71
N SER A 147 -6.84 5.42 -26.03
CA SER A 147 -7.82 6.24 -26.76
C SER A 147 -9.26 5.74 -26.59
N ASP A 148 -9.44 4.43 -26.43
CA ASP A 148 -10.73 3.76 -26.27
C ASP A 148 -11.12 3.55 -24.80
N LEU A 149 -10.45 4.23 -23.85
CA LEU A 149 -10.70 4.11 -22.42
C LEU A 149 -12.19 4.16 -22.07
N LYS A 150 -12.98 5.05 -22.68
CA LYS A 150 -14.42 5.17 -22.41
C LYS A 150 -15.20 3.89 -22.69
N ASN A 151 -14.83 3.15 -23.74
CA ASN A 151 -15.47 1.89 -24.11
C ASN A 151 -14.93 0.74 -23.24
N LEU A 152 -13.62 0.69 -23.05
CA LEU A 152 -12.97 -0.32 -22.21
C LEU A 152 -13.45 -0.25 -20.76
N ALA A 153 -13.63 0.95 -20.20
CA ALA A 153 -14.06 1.16 -18.83
C ALA A 153 -15.48 0.64 -18.52
N GLN A 154 -16.30 0.36 -19.54
CA GLN A 154 -17.62 -0.24 -19.33
C GLN A 154 -17.54 -1.77 -19.22
N GLN A 155 -16.40 -2.38 -19.54
CA GLN A 155 -16.25 -3.83 -19.53
C GLN A 155 -16.05 -4.33 -18.09
N PRO A 156 -16.82 -5.34 -17.62
CA PRO A 156 -16.75 -5.82 -16.23
C PRO A 156 -15.37 -6.32 -15.79
N ASP A 157 -14.62 -6.96 -16.69
CA ASP A 157 -13.25 -7.42 -16.44
C ASP A 157 -12.26 -6.26 -16.27
N ILE A 158 -12.46 -5.16 -17.02
CA ILE A 158 -11.67 -3.94 -16.87
C ILE A 158 -12.02 -3.22 -15.56
N ILE A 159 -13.30 -3.14 -15.18
CA ILE A 159 -13.71 -2.63 -13.87
C ILE A 159 -13.05 -3.42 -12.75
N MET A 160 -13.10 -4.76 -12.83
CA MET A 160 -12.47 -5.65 -11.85
C MET A 160 -10.95 -5.43 -11.79
N LEU A 161 -10.28 -5.32 -12.95
CA LEU A 161 -8.84 -5.03 -13.03
C LEU A 161 -8.50 -3.70 -12.33
N VAL A 162 -9.23 -2.63 -12.63
CA VAL A 162 -9.01 -1.31 -12.01
C VAL A 162 -9.19 -1.39 -10.50
N CYS A 163 -10.26 -2.03 -10.02
CA CYS A 163 -10.48 -2.23 -8.58
C CYS A 163 -9.33 -3.00 -7.92
N CYS A 164 -8.86 -4.09 -8.53
CA CYS A 164 -7.76 -4.89 -8.00
C CYS A 164 -6.45 -4.10 -7.96
N VAL A 165 -6.13 -3.38 -9.04
CA VAL A 165 -4.93 -2.54 -9.10
C VAL A 165 -4.99 -1.44 -8.06
N LEU A 166 -6.12 -0.74 -7.91
CA LEU A 166 -6.29 0.30 -6.90
C LEU A 166 -6.14 -0.24 -5.47
N GLU A 167 -6.70 -1.41 -5.14
CA GLU A 167 -6.52 -2.00 -3.80
C GLU A 167 -5.06 -2.38 -3.52
N ARG A 168 -4.32 -2.85 -4.53
CA ARG A 168 -2.89 -3.13 -4.40
C ARG A 168 -2.06 -1.87 -4.23
N LEU A 169 -2.32 -0.84 -5.05
CA LEU A 169 -1.65 0.47 -4.92
C LEU A 169 -1.95 1.11 -3.56
N ARG A 170 -3.17 0.94 -3.04
CA ARG A 170 -3.55 1.34 -1.67
C ARG A 170 -2.74 0.61 -0.62
N GLY A 171 -2.63 -0.72 -0.73
CA GLY A 171 -1.84 -1.51 0.20
C GLY A 171 -0.37 -1.09 0.22
N ALA A 172 0.20 -0.82 -0.95
CA ALA A 172 1.56 -0.29 -1.08
C ALA A 172 1.69 1.11 -0.46
N ALA A 173 0.76 2.02 -0.74
CA ALA A 173 0.72 3.36 -0.17
C ALA A 173 0.67 3.35 1.36
N SER A 174 -0.20 2.53 1.94
CA SER A 174 -0.31 2.35 3.40
C SER A 174 0.88 1.62 4.05
N ALA A 175 1.80 1.07 3.26
CA ALA A 175 3.04 0.46 3.73
C ALA A 175 4.25 1.40 3.62
N THR A 176 4.01 2.72 3.47
CA THR A 176 5.09 3.69 3.36
C THR A 176 5.94 3.72 4.62
N GLU A 177 7.23 3.48 4.45
CA GLU A 177 8.27 3.58 5.46
C GLU A 177 9.39 4.49 4.94
N PRO A 178 10.21 5.13 5.79
CA PRO A 178 11.27 6.04 5.33
C PRO A 178 12.21 5.45 4.26
N ARG A 179 12.43 4.13 4.28
CA ARG A 179 13.29 3.41 3.31
C ARG A 179 12.60 3.10 1.97
N THR A 180 11.28 3.11 1.90
CA THR A 180 10.49 2.79 0.70
C THR A 180 9.72 3.99 0.17
N GLN A 181 9.70 5.09 0.93
CA GLN A 181 8.97 6.31 0.64
C GLN A 181 9.19 6.81 -0.78
N ARG A 182 10.45 6.92 -1.23
CA ARG A 182 10.77 7.41 -2.57
C ARG A 182 10.12 6.57 -3.68
N ALA A 183 10.20 5.25 -3.61
CA ALA A 183 9.57 4.36 -4.59
C ALA A 183 8.04 4.52 -4.61
N ILE A 184 7.41 4.67 -3.45
CA ILE A 184 5.95 4.82 -3.32
C ILE A 184 5.50 6.22 -3.76
N TYR A 185 6.31 7.24 -3.52
CA TYR A 185 6.09 8.59 -4.02
C TYR A 185 6.14 8.63 -5.55
N GLU A 186 7.22 8.11 -6.16
CA GLU A 186 7.37 8.02 -7.61
C GLU A 186 6.23 7.22 -8.26
N MET A 187 5.81 6.11 -7.62
CA MET A 187 4.64 5.33 -8.04
C MET A 187 3.39 6.21 -8.08
N GLY A 188 3.07 6.92 -6.99
CA GLY A 188 1.88 7.78 -6.94
C GLY A 188 1.93 8.95 -7.92
N LEU A 189 3.10 9.58 -8.09
CA LEU A 189 3.32 10.62 -9.10
C LEU A 189 2.96 10.12 -10.50
N SER A 190 3.40 8.91 -10.87
CA SER A 190 3.13 8.34 -12.19
C SER A 190 1.63 8.11 -12.47
N VAL A 191 0.83 7.91 -11.42
CA VAL A 191 -0.61 7.64 -11.53
C VAL A 191 -1.50 8.83 -11.24
N MET A 192 -0.98 10.01 -10.88
CA MET A 192 -1.79 11.21 -10.63
C MET A 192 -2.72 11.55 -11.80
N ASN A 193 -2.16 11.80 -12.98
CA ASN A 193 -2.96 12.12 -14.18
C ASN A 193 -3.89 10.96 -14.60
N PRO A 194 -3.42 9.69 -14.62
CA PRO A 194 -4.30 8.54 -14.78
C PRO A 194 -5.50 8.52 -13.84
N VAL A 195 -5.30 8.78 -12.54
CA VAL A 195 -6.38 8.82 -11.55
C VAL A 195 -7.42 9.90 -11.87
N LEU A 196 -7.00 11.09 -12.28
CA LEU A 196 -7.94 12.15 -12.69
C LEU A 196 -8.78 11.72 -13.90
N ARG A 197 -8.16 11.14 -14.93
CA ARG A 197 -8.87 10.63 -16.11
C ARG A 197 -9.85 9.51 -15.75
N LEU A 198 -9.43 8.58 -14.90
CA LEU A 198 -10.28 7.48 -14.47
C LEU A 198 -11.46 8.00 -13.64
N LEU A 199 -11.27 9.03 -12.81
CA LEU A 199 -12.35 9.66 -12.05
C LEU A 199 -13.45 10.24 -12.97
N GLU A 200 -13.06 10.86 -14.09
CA GLU A 200 -14.01 11.38 -15.10
C GLU A 200 -14.78 10.27 -15.81
N VAL A 201 -14.10 9.19 -16.20
CA VAL A 201 -14.70 8.08 -16.96
C VAL A 201 -15.60 7.22 -16.08
N TYR A 202 -15.18 6.94 -14.84
CA TYR A 202 -15.90 6.09 -13.89
C TYR A 202 -16.89 6.85 -13.00
N LYS A 203 -17.27 8.09 -13.35
CA LYS A 203 -18.18 8.95 -12.55
C LYS A 203 -19.52 8.32 -12.13
N HIS A 204 -19.93 7.22 -12.77
CA HIS A 204 -21.15 6.47 -12.46
C HIS A 204 -20.90 5.13 -11.75
N GLU A 205 -19.65 4.69 -11.63
CA GLU A 205 -19.25 3.45 -10.95
C GLU A 205 -18.79 3.74 -9.52
N SER A 206 -19.73 3.71 -8.56
CA SER A 206 -19.49 4.10 -7.16
C SER A 206 -18.32 3.38 -6.51
N ALA A 207 -18.18 2.07 -6.75
CA ALA A 207 -17.09 1.26 -6.21
C ALA A 207 -15.72 1.75 -6.69
N VAL A 208 -15.60 2.10 -7.97
CA VAL A 208 -14.34 2.58 -8.56
C VAL A 208 -14.01 3.98 -8.04
N ILE A 209 -15.02 4.87 -7.98
CA ILE A 209 -14.86 6.22 -7.41
C ILE A 209 -14.34 6.14 -5.99
N TYR A 210 -14.98 5.34 -5.13
CA TYR A 210 -14.57 5.18 -3.74
C TYR A 210 -13.11 4.72 -3.63
N LEU A 211 -12.69 3.75 -4.46
CA LEU A 211 -11.32 3.25 -4.48
C LEU A 211 -10.31 4.28 -4.99
N LEU A 212 -10.64 5.06 -6.02
CA LEU A 212 -9.79 6.16 -6.50
C LEU A 212 -9.56 7.19 -5.39
N LEU A 213 -10.64 7.61 -4.71
CA LEU A 213 -10.56 8.55 -3.60
C LEU A 213 -9.73 7.99 -2.45
N LYS A 214 -9.99 6.74 -2.05
CA LYS A 214 -9.25 6.11 -0.96
C LYS A 214 -7.79 5.84 -1.28
N PHE A 215 -7.46 5.54 -2.54
CA PHE A 215 -6.07 5.48 -2.98
C PHE A 215 -5.36 6.80 -2.76
N VAL A 216 -5.95 7.92 -3.21
CA VAL A 216 -5.35 9.24 -3.01
C VAL A 216 -5.23 9.57 -1.52
N VAL A 217 -6.23 9.27 -0.69
CA VAL A 217 -6.15 9.44 0.77
C VAL A 217 -4.97 8.68 1.37
N ASP A 218 -4.89 7.38 1.08
CA ASP A 218 -3.90 6.49 1.69
C ASP A 218 -2.47 6.82 1.18
N TRP A 219 -2.34 7.29 -0.07
CA TRP A 219 -1.07 7.77 -0.62
C TRP A 219 -0.65 9.12 -0.05
N VAL A 220 -1.53 10.11 -0.01
CA VAL A 220 -1.21 11.43 0.57
C VAL A 220 -0.82 11.28 2.04
N ASP A 221 -1.55 10.46 2.82
CA ASP A 221 -1.20 10.17 4.22
C ASP A 221 0.22 9.66 4.37
N GLY A 222 0.58 8.64 3.58
CA GLY A 222 1.91 8.03 3.62
C GLY A 222 3.04 8.95 3.15
N GLN A 223 2.75 9.95 2.31
CA GLN A 223 3.77 10.81 1.71
C GLN A 223 3.92 12.18 2.39
N ILE A 224 2.83 12.79 2.86
CA ILE A 224 2.77 14.23 3.14
C ILE A 224 3.86 14.69 4.13
N SER A 225 4.17 13.88 5.14
CA SER A 225 5.20 14.17 6.15
C SER A 225 6.64 14.20 5.61
N TYR A 226 6.90 13.61 4.44
CA TYR A 226 8.23 13.48 3.85
C TYR A 226 8.52 14.51 2.76
N LEU A 227 7.49 15.12 2.18
CA LEU A 227 7.63 15.96 0.99
C LEU A 227 8.33 17.29 1.26
N GLU A 228 9.00 17.84 0.26
CA GLU A 228 9.43 19.23 0.28
C GLU A 228 8.28 20.18 -0.10
N ALA A 229 8.50 21.50 0.02
CA ALA A 229 7.49 22.51 -0.29
C ALA A 229 7.00 22.43 -1.76
N HIS A 230 7.93 22.22 -2.70
CA HIS A 230 7.61 22.13 -4.12
C HIS A 230 6.78 20.87 -4.45
N GLU A 231 7.14 19.73 -3.87
CA GLU A 231 6.41 18.47 -3.99
C GLU A 231 5.03 18.56 -3.34
N THR A 232 4.96 19.17 -2.16
CA THR A 232 3.69 19.41 -1.45
C THR A 232 2.75 20.24 -2.31
N ALA A 233 3.24 21.31 -2.95
CA ALA A 233 2.43 22.11 -3.88
C ALA A 233 1.91 21.28 -5.06
N GLY A 234 2.73 20.39 -5.63
CA GLY A 234 2.30 19.46 -6.67
C GLY A 234 1.18 18.53 -6.23
N VAL A 235 1.30 17.93 -5.04
CA VAL A 235 0.27 17.06 -4.44
C VAL A 235 -1.01 17.83 -4.14
N VAL A 236 -0.91 19.04 -3.58
CA VAL A 236 -2.07 19.91 -3.31
C VAL A 236 -2.80 20.26 -4.60
N ASN A 237 -2.07 20.69 -5.64
CA ASN A 237 -2.67 21.03 -6.94
C ASN A 237 -3.41 19.83 -7.55
N PHE A 238 -2.80 18.64 -7.51
CA PHE A 238 -3.45 17.40 -7.93
C PHE A 238 -4.73 17.11 -7.14
N CYS A 239 -4.70 17.24 -5.81
CA CYS A 239 -5.87 17.03 -4.95
C CYS A 239 -6.99 18.05 -5.25
N MET A 240 -6.63 19.29 -5.53
CA MET A 240 -7.58 20.33 -5.93
C MET A 240 -8.25 19.99 -7.28
N SER A 241 -7.48 19.53 -8.27
CA SER A 241 -8.04 19.05 -9.54
C SER A 241 -8.98 17.86 -9.34
N LEU A 242 -8.61 16.91 -8.48
CA LEU A 242 -9.46 15.77 -8.12
C LEU A 242 -10.80 16.23 -7.52
N LEU A 243 -10.78 17.18 -6.58
CA LEU A 243 -11.98 17.73 -5.94
C LEU A 243 -12.86 18.48 -6.94
N GLN A 244 -12.23 19.23 -7.86
CA GLN A 244 -12.94 19.95 -8.93
C GLN A 244 -13.67 18.99 -9.86
N ILE A 245 -13.03 17.91 -10.30
CA ILE A 245 -13.64 16.88 -11.16
C ILE A 245 -14.80 16.19 -10.43
N TYR A 246 -14.59 15.80 -9.16
CA TYR A 246 -15.64 15.18 -8.35
C TYR A 246 -16.88 16.08 -8.21
N SER A 247 -16.66 17.37 -7.96
CA SER A 247 -17.71 18.37 -7.82
C SER A 247 -18.41 18.69 -9.14
N SER A 248 -17.65 18.94 -10.22
CA SER A 248 -18.18 19.36 -11.52
C SER A 248 -19.06 18.30 -12.19
N HIS A 249 -18.71 17.03 -12.02
CA HIS A 249 -19.52 15.90 -12.50
C HIS A 249 -20.68 15.55 -11.57
N ASN A 250 -20.89 16.31 -10.48
CA ASN A 250 -21.92 16.04 -9.48
C ASN A 250 -21.84 14.60 -8.96
N ILE A 251 -20.63 14.04 -8.83
CA ILE A 251 -20.45 12.64 -8.42
C ILE A 251 -21.12 12.41 -7.05
N GLY A 252 -21.06 13.40 -6.16
CA GLY A 252 -21.70 13.37 -4.84
C GLY A 252 -23.22 13.59 -4.80
N LYS A 253 -23.88 13.91 -5.93
CA LYS A 253 -25.30 14.31 -5.94
C LYS A 253 -26.22 13.11 -5.82
N ILE A 254 -27.20 13.19 -4.92
CA ILE A 254 -28.25 12.18 -4.74
C ILE A 254 -29.45 12.58 -5.61
N SER A 255 -29.83 11.73 -6.57
CA SER A 255 -31.08 11.91 -7.32
C SER A 255 -32.25 11.35 -6.52
N LEU A 256 -33.33 12.14 -6.38
CA LEU A 256 -34.54 11.75 -5.66
C LEU A 256 -35.48 10.83 -6.47
N SER A 257 -35.14 10.52 -7.72
CA SER A 257 -35.94 9.70 -8.64
C SER A 257 -35.86 8.19 -8.39
N LEU A 258 -35.12 7.76 -7.36
CA LEU A 258 -34.86 6.36 -7.05
C LEU A 258 -35.89 5.78 -6.06
N SER A 259 -36.09 4.46 -6.10
CA SER A 259 -36.85 3.76 -5.06
C SER A 259 -36.20 3.95 -3.68
N SER A 260 -36.97 3.83 -2.60
CA SER A 260 -36.48 4.08 -1.23
C SER A 260 -35.26 3.23 -0.84
N THR A 261 -35.19 1.98 -1.31
CA THR A 261 -34.03 1.09 -1.10
C THR A 261 -32.79 1.57 -1.86
N LEU A 262 -32.93 1.86 -3.15
CA LEU A 262 -31.83 2.36 -3.98
C LEU A 262 -31.35 3.75 -3.52
N LEU A 263 -32.25 4.55 -2.97
CA LEU A 263 -31.92 5.84 -2.36
C LEU A 263 -31.04 5.66 -1.12
N ASN A 264 -31.30 4.66 -0.28
CA ASN A 264 -30.49 4.37 0.90
C ASN A 264 -29.10 3.85 0.51
N GLU A 265 -29.00 2.93 -0.43
CA GLU A 265 -27.71 2.44 -0.95
C GLU A 265 -26.89 3.60 -1.57
N ALA A 266 -27.52 4.43 -2.39
CA ALA A 266 -26.88 5.60 -2.97
C ALA A 266 -26.36 6.56 -1.88
N LYS A 267 -27.15 6.82 -0.83
CA LYS A 267 -26.72 7.63 0.33
C LYS A 267 -25.49 7.04 1.02
N THR A 268 -25.47 5.73 1.24
CA THR A 268 -24.35 5.04 1.90
C THR A 268 -23.06 5.17 1.09
N GLU A 269 -23.12 4.98 -0.24
CA GLU A 269 -21.95 5.15 -1.09
C GLU A 269 -21.46 6.61 -1.11
N LYS A 270 -22.36 7.60 -1.20
CA LYS A 270 -21.96 9.01 -1.14
C LYS A 270 -21.39 9.43 0.21
N TYR A 271 -21.87 8.83 1.29
CA TYR A 271 -21.27 9.04 2.61
C TYR A 271 -19.83 8.51 2.68
N LYS A 272 -19.55 7.35 2.07
CA LYS A 272 -18.18 6.81 1.99
C LYS A 272 -17.26 7.75 1.21
N ASP A 273 -17.72 8.27 0.09
CA ASP A 273 -16.97 9.24 -0.73
C ASP A 273 -16.67 10.51 0.07
N LEU A 274 -17.68 11.12 0.68
CA LEU A 274 -17.51 12.33 1.51
C LEU A 274 -16.54 12.11 2.66
N ARG A 275 -16.62 10.95 3.34
CA ARG A 275 -15.68 10.61 4.40
C ARG A 275 -14.24 10.52 3.87
N ALA A 276 -14.02 9.93 2.70
CA ALA A 276 -12.70 9.89 2.08
C ALA A 276 -12.18 11.30 1.74
N LEU A 277 -13.03 12.18 1.20
CA LEU A 277 -12.65 13.56 0.89
C LEU A 277 -12.31 14.37 2.15
N LEU A 278 -13.07 14.21 3.24
CA LEU A 278 -12.77 14.86 4.52
C LEU A 278 -11.44 14.36 5.11
N GLN A 279 -11.15 13.06 5.00
CA GLN A 279 -9.85 12.51 5.38
C GLN A 279 -8.72 13.13 4.55
N LEU A 280 -8.89 13.23 3.23
CA LEU A 280 -7.91 13.85 2.33
C LEU A 280 -7.60 15.29 2.75
N LEU A 281 -8.64 16.11 2.96
CA LEU A 281 -8.48 17.50 3.39
C LEU A 281 -7.77 17.58 4.75
N SER A 282 -8.11 16.68 5.68
CA SER A 282 -7.43 16.61 6.98
C SER A 282 -5.94 16.35 6.83
N HIS A 283 -5.53 15.44 5.93
CA HIS A 283 -4.11 15.13 5.70
C HIS A 283 -3.37 16.28 5.00
N LEU A 284 -4.03 16.99 4.08
CA LEU A 284 -3.44 18.16 3.43
C LEU A 284 -3.24 19.32 4.41
N CYS A 285 -4.11 19.45 5.41
CA CYS A 285 -4.01 20.47 6.45
C CYS A 285 -3.08 20.09 7.62
N SER A 286 -2.69 18.83 7.78
CA SER A 286 -1.90 18.37 8.94
C SER A 286 -0.42 18.70 8.84
N LYS A 287 0.09 18.96 7.63
CA LYS A 287 1.44 19.49 7.47
C LYS A 287 1.36 21.00 7.62
N ASP A 288 1.97 21.53 8.67
CA ASP A 288 2.15 22.97 8.82
C ASP A 288 2.65 23.54 7.50
N MET A 289 1.78 24.26 6.80
CA MET A 289 2.19 25.17 5.74
C MET A 289 3.04 26.19 6.45
N LYS A 290 4.35 25.95 6.53
CA LYS A 290 5.34 26.99 6.78
C LYS A 290 5.24 27.93 5.59
N ILE A 291 4.24 28.81 5.63
CA ILE A 291 4.17 30.01 4.84
C ILE A 291 5.54 30.65 5.03
N PRO A 292 6.35 30.83 3.97
CA PRO A 292 7.57 31.61 4.09
C PRO A 292 7.13 32.99 4.59
N GLU A 293 7.50 33.34 5.81
CA GLU A 293 7.30 34.69 6.34
C GLU A 293 7.93 35.66 5.34
N ILE A 294 7.08 36.41 4.65
CA ILE A 294 7.48 37.63 3.95
C ILE A 294 7.69 38.67 5.04
N TYR A 295 8.83 38.60 5.72
CA TYR A 295 9.39 39.72 6.47
C TYR A 295 10.82 39.94 6.00
N GLY A 296 10.98 40.95 5.15
CA GLY A 296 12.25 41.33 4.57
C GLY A 296 12.13 42.55 3.67
N LEU A 297 11.31 43.54 4.06
CA LEU A 297 11.35 44.88 3.51
C LEU A 297 11.44 45.88 4.66
N GLY A 298 12.58 46.57 4.71
CA GLY A 298 12.70 47.88 5.33
C GLY A 298 13.29 47.90 6.73
N GLU A 299 14.62 47.96 6.83
CA GLU A 299 15.27 49.20 7.29
C GLU A 299 16.76 49.15 6.92
N ALA A 300 17.13 50.05 6.01
CA ALA A 300 18.51 50.44 5.77
C ALA A 300 18.78 51.76 6.52
N ASP A 301 20.02 51.88 6.96
CA ASP A 301 20.75 53.08 7.35
C ASP A 301 20.48 53.71 8.73
N SER A 302 21.44 53.47 9.63
CA SER A 302 22.14 54.59 10.29
C SER A 302 23.62 54.25 10.53
N VAL A 303 24.45 54.87 9.69
CA VAL A 303 25.69 55.63 9.99
C VAL A 303 26.47 55.21 11.24
N GLY A 304 27.73 54.82 11.02
CA GLY A 304 28.65 54.36 12.05
C GLY A 304 29.36 55.42 12.87
N LEU A 305 30.36 54.97 13.62
CA LEU A 305 31.52 55.72 14.10
C LEU A 305 32.54 54.69 14.64
N ALA A 306 33.79 54.93 14.29
CA ALA A 306 34.96 54.23 14.81
C ALA A 306 35.06 54.35 16.33
N ASP A 307 35.65 53.36 16.98
CA ASP A 307 36.92 53.59 17.69
C ASP A 307 37.58 52.28 18.13
N SER A 308 38.90 52.37 18.17
CA SER A 308 39.91 51.44 18.67
C SER A 308 39.67 50.98 20.11
N ASP A 309 40.08 49.76 20.43
CA ASP A 309 41.17 49.51 21.40
C ASP A 309 41.37 48.01 21.70
N ASN A 310 42.65 47.63 21.71
CA ASN A 310 43.33 46.39 22.14
C ASN A 310 43.12 45.07 21.39
#